data_AF-A0A382KLA4-F1
#
_entry.id   AF-A0A382KLA4-F1
#
_cell.length_a   1.000
_cell.length_b   1.000
_cell.length_c   1.000
_cell.angle_alpha   90.00
_cell.angle_beta   90.00
_cell.angle_gamma   90.00
#
_symmetry.space_group_name_H-M   'P 1'
#
loop_
_entity.id
_entity.type
_entity.pdbx_description
1 polymer ?
#
loop_
_entity_poly.entity_id
_entity_poly.type
_entity_poly.pdbx_seq_one_letter_code
_entity_poly.pdbx_strand_id
1 'polypeptide(L)'
;MQGRSFTYGPFAVGFEHVQGDSFAQPTRLSISIGLDEAGFDTFLLDTSIRKLALEDHLLRRVNQFIAANKIQVKGSGKSGKIEAQTPGQKILKRSGMLVKALRLELIMFVGLPAQGRTVLGKECLKLFSDVLPPIWHKSLVVSLLDKSELSRAIETLEDYQFLQSELEKNNWVTFVANGSNLPRSSGASDTPLLDARTIFEAPEGLKKTIELPHAGKVEGMAIPKGITLIVGGGFHGKSTLLRAIQDAVYPHVEGDGRERIATLPSAVKIRAEDGRSVRAVNLSAFMTNLPGINSTEKFSTQSASGSTSQAVNILEALEAGSKLLLMDE
;
A
#
# COMPACT_ATOMS: atom_id res chain seq x y z
N MET A 1 -28.44 -17.09 1.33
CA MET A 1 -27.15 -17.43 1.97
C MET A 1 -26.59 -16.28 2.81
N GLN A 2 -26.99 -15.03 2.60
CA GLN A 2 -26.47 -13.89 3.34
C GLN A 2 -26.57 -14.06 4.86
N GLY A 3 -25.52 -13.66 5.57
CA GLY A 3 -25.40 -13.76 7.02
C GLY A 3 -25.14 -15.18 7.54
N ARG A 4 -24.98 -16.17 6.65
CA ARG A 4 -24.65 -17.56 7.06
C ARG A 4 -23.15 -17.82 6.88
N SER A 5 -22.62 -18.68 7.74
CA SER A 5 -21.26 -19.22 7.67
C SER A 5 -21.31 -20.73 7.55
N PHE A 6 -20.38 -21.29 6.79
CA PHE A 6 -20.26 -22.72 6.53
C PHE A 6 -18.83 -23.19 6.75
N THR A 7 -18.66 -24.39 7.29
CA THR A 7 -17.34 -24.98 7.53
C THR A 7 -16.86 -25.73 6.30
N TYR A 8 -15.59 -25.53 5.94
CA TYR A 8 -14.89 -26.19 4.85
C TYR A 8 -13.55 -26.71 5.37
N GLY A 9 -13.54 -27.90 5.99
CA GLY A 9 -12.38 -28.40 6.73
C GLY A 9 -11.99 -27.43 7.86
N PRO A 10 -10.73 -26.95 7.94
CA PRO A 10 -10.32 -25.97 8.95
C PRO A 10 -10.77 -24.53 8.62
N PHE A 11 -11.37 -24.31 7.44
CA PHE A 11 -11.82 -22.98 7.02
C PHE A 11 -13.28 -22.75 7.40
N ALA A 12 -13.62 -21.51 7.74
CA ALA A 12 -14.99 -21.00 7.80
C ALA A 12 -15.22 -20.03 6.64
N VAL A 13 -16.34 -20.20 5.92
CA VAL A 13 -16.74 -19.39 4.77
C VAL A 13 -18.03 -18.65 5.10
N GLY A 14 -17.93 -17.35 5.37
CA GLY A 14 -19.05 -16.46 5.63
C GLY A 14 -19.57 -15.77 4.36
N PHE A 15 -20.89 -15.69 4.20
CA PHE A 15 -21.55 -14.94 3.14
C PHE A 15 -21.97 -13.56 3.65
N GLU A 16 -21.06 -12.60 3.58
CA GLU A 16 -21.25 -11.25 4.11
C GLU A 16 -22.31 -10.47 3.35
N HIS A 17 -22.25 -10.53 2.02
CA HIS A 17 -23.23 -9.88 1.14
C HIS A 17 -23.41 -10.69 -0.13
N VAL A 18 -24.64 -11.10 -0.43
CA VAL A 18 -24.95 -11.90 -1.62
C VAL A 18 -25.44 -10.99 -2.74
N GLN A 19 -24.85 -11.17 -3.92
CA GLN A 19 -25.22 -10.39 -5.11
C GLN A 19 -26.72 -10.50 -5.43
N GLY A 20 -27.35 -9.39 -5.82
CA GLY A 20 -28.77 -9.37 -6.19
C GLY A 20 -29.08 -10.10 -7.51
N ASP A 21 -28.13 -10.06 -8.46
CA ASP A 21 -28.19 -10.75 -9.75
C ASP A 21 -26.77 -11.04 -10.27
N SER A 22 -26.65 -11.74 -11.41
CA SER A 22 -25.34 -12.12 -11.97
C SER A 22 -24.52 -10.97 -12.56
N PHE A 23 -25.10 -9.80 -12.77
CA PHE A 23 -24.43 -8.61 -13.32
C PHE A 23 -24.02 -7.61 -12.21
N ALA A 24 -24.62 -7.72 -11.03
CA ALA A 24 -24.31 -6.91 -9.85
C ALA A 24 -22.86 -7.07 -9.36
N GLN A 25 -22.48 -6.38 -8.28
CA GLN A 25 -21.19 -6.65 -7.64
C GLN A 25 -21.16 -8.11 -7.13
N PRO A 26 -20.06 -8.85 -7.35
CA PRO A 26 -19.97 -10.24 -6.91
C PRO A 26 -20.19 -10.39 -5.41
N THR A 27 -20.65 -11.58 -5.00
CA THR A 27 -20.90 -11.90 -3.59
C THR A 27 -19.63 -11.74 -2.76
N ARG A 28 -19.72 -10.98 -1.66
CA ARG A 28 -18.61 -10.81 -0.73
C ARG A 28 -18.59 -11.97 0.25
N LEU A 29 -17.47 -12.69 0.26
CA LEU A 29 -17.19 -13.79 1.17
C LEU A 29 -16.10 -13.39 2.18
N SER A 30 -16.23 -13.89 3.40
CA SER A 30 -15.15 -13.94 4.38
C SER A 30 -14.65 -15.38 4.48
N ILE A 31 -13.35 -15.58 4.39
CA ILE A 31 -12.68 -16.88 4.58
C ILE A 31 -11.81 -16.76 5.82
N SER A 32 -12.00 -17.65 6.79
CA SER A 32 -11.26 -17.61 8.05
C SER A 32 -10.69 -18.96 8.44
N ILE A 33 -9.47 -18.97 8.98
CA ILE A 33 -8.77 -20.15 9.51
C ILE A 33 -8.00 -19.75 10.78
N GLY A 34 -7.88 -20.65 11.76
CA GLY A 34 -7.01 -20.44 12.92
C GLY A 34 -5.54 -20.28 12.49
N LEU A 35 -4.79 -19.41 13.17
CA LEU A 35 -3.38 -19.20 12.85
C LEU A 35 -2.56 -20.49 13.04
N ASP A 36 -2.88 -21.24 14.09
CA ASP A 36 -2.34 -22.57 14.40
C ASP A 36 -2.76 -23.63 13.38
N GLU A 37 -4.04 -23.66 12.99
CA GLU A 37 -4.57 -24.54 11.94
C GLU A 37 -3.90 -24.28 10.58
N ALA A 38 -3.57 -23.02 10.31
CA ALA A 38 -2.82 -22.60 9.13
C ALA A 38 -1.31 -22.91 9.24
N GLY A 39 -0.82 -23.29 10.43
CA GLY A 39 0.57 -23.65 10.71
C GLY A 39 1.51 -22.47 10.96
N PHE A 40 0.98 -21.28 11.21
CA PHE A 40 1.76 -20.08 11.53
C PHE A 40 2.02 -20.01 13.04
N ASP A 41 3.24 -19.63 13.40
CA ASP A 41 3.61 -19.36 14.78
C ASP A 41 3.18 -17.95 15.19
N THR A 42 2.76 -17.82 16.44
CA THR A 42 2.39 -16.58 17.10
C THR A 42 3.51 -15.54 17.15
N PHE A 43 4.80 -15.90 17.01
CA PHE A 43 5.89 -14.91 16.96
C PHE A 43 5.72 -13.88 15.83
N LEU A 44 4.99 -14.25 14.76
CA LEU A 44 4.64 -13.35 13.65
C LEU A 44 3.72 -12.20 14.08
N LEU A 45 3.15 -12.27 15.29
CA LEU A 45 2.30 -11.26 15.88
C LEU A 45 2.98 -10.47 17.01
N ASP A 46 4.24 -10.77 17.33
CA ASP A 46 5.01 -10.08 18.38
C ASP A 46 5.15 -8.58 18.08
N THR A 47 5.24 -8.22 16.79
CA THR A 47 5.34 -6.85 16.33
C THR A 47 4.27 -6.55 15.28
N SER A 48 3.82 -5.30 15.24
CA SER A 48 2.87 -4.84 14.22
C SER A 48 3.43 -4.95 12.79
N ILE A 49 4.76 -4.85 12.64
CA ILE A 49 5.42 -4.90 11.34
C ILE A 49 5.50 -6.34 10.79
N ARG A 50 5.77 -7.34 11.63
CA ARG A 50 5.72 -8.76 11.24
C ARG A 50 4.32 -9.18 10.83
N LYS A 51 3.32 -8.74 11.61
CA LYS A 51 1.92 -8.97 11.29
C LYS A 51 1.54 -8.34 9.94
N LEU A 52 1.97 -7.10 9.69
CA LEU A 52 1.72 -6.42 8.42
C LEU A 52 2.38 -7.17 7.24
N ALA A 53 3.62 -7.64 7.41
CA ALA A 53 4.32 -8.43 6.40
C ALA A 53 3.56 -9.73 6.07
N LEU A 54 3.08 -10.45 7.10
CA LEU A 54 2.26 -11.65 6.93
C LEU A 54 0.95 -11.34 6.17
N GLU A 55 0.21 -10.32 6.60
CA GLU A 55 -1.05 -9.91 5.97
C GLU A 55 -0.87 -9.57 4.48
N ASP A 56 0.15 -8.78 4.15
CA ASP A 56 0.45 -8.37 2.77
C ASP A 56 0.95 -9.56 1.91
N HIS A 57 1.86 -10.38 2.45
CA HIS A 57 2.39 -11.56 1.78
C HIS A 57 1.29 -12.56 1.40
N LEU A 58 0.39 -12.87 2.35
CA LEU A 58 -0.73 -13.78 2.08
C LEU A 58 -1.71 -13.21 1.06
N LEU A 59 -2.01 -11.91 1.11
CA LEU A 59 -2.89 -11.28 0.13
C LEU A 59 -2.29 -11.33 -1.29
N ARG A 60 -0.98 -11.11 -1.43
CA ARG A 60 -0.28 -11.27 -2.72
C ARG A 60 -0.40 -12.69 -3.26
N ARG A 61 -0.18 -13.69 -2.40
CA ARG A 61 -0.34 -15.10 -2.76
C ARG A 61 -1.76 -15.42 -3.22
N VAL A 62 -2.77 -14.93 -2.52
CA VAL A 62 -4.17 -15.08 -2.94
C VAL A 62 -4.38 -14.52 -4.35
N ASN A 63 -3.90 -13.31 -4.63
CA ASN A 63 -4.01 -12.71 -5.97
C ASN A 63 -3.26 -13.54 -7.03
N GLN A 64 -2.08 -14.09 -6.72
CA GLN A 64 -1.35 -14.98 -7.62
C GLN A 64 -2.15 -16.26 -7.96
N PHE A 65 -2.73 -16.92 -6.96
CA PHE A 65 -3.53 -18.12 -7.17
C PHE A 65 -4.87 -17.84 -7.87
N ILE A 66 -5.48 -16.67 -7.64
CA ILE A 66 -6.64 -16.21 -8.42
C ILE A 66 -6.25 -16.05 -9.89
N ALA A 67 -5.14 -15.36 -10.17
CA ALA A 67 -4.68 -15.12 -11.55
C ALA A 67 -4.26 -16.40 -12.27
N ALA A 68 -3.68 -17.37 -11.55
CA ALA A 68 -3.28 -18.65 -12.09
C ALA A 68 -4.44 -19.65 -12.25
N ASN A 69 -5.62 -19.38 -11.68
CA ASN A 69 -6.77 -20.27 -11.78
C ASN A 69 -7.29 -20.34 -13.23
N LYS A 70 -7.36 -21.55 -13.78
CA LYS A 70 -7.85 -21.81 -15.14
C LYS A 70 -9.24 -22.44 -15.17
N ILE A 71 -9.81 -22.79 -14.01
CA ILE A 71 -11.09 -23.49 -13.96
C ILE A 71 -12.21 -22.48 -14.26
N GLN A 72 -12.93 -22.72 -15.35
CA GLN A 72 -14.07 -21.91 -15.75
C GLN A 72 -15.38 -22.47 -15.20
N VAL A 73 -16.27 -21.55 -14.85
CA VAL A 73 -17.63 -21.81 -14.37
C VAL A 73 -18.59 -21.12 -15.32
N LYS A 74 -19.67 -21.79 -15.73
CA LYS A 74 -20.62 -21.24 -16.71
C LYS A 74 -21.59 -20.26 -16.05
N GLY A 75 -22.10 -19.33 -16.85
CA GLY A 75 -23.18 -18.43 -16.47
C GLY A 75 -23.14 -17.10 -17.22
N SER A 76 -24.06 -16.21 -16.87
CA SER A 76 -24.15 -14.84 -17.38
C SER A 76 -23.41 -13.84 -16.49
N GLY A 77 -23.12 -12.66 -17.04
CA GLY A 77 -22.54 -11.54 -16.29
C GLY A 77 -21.18 -11.88 -15.67
N LYS A 78 -21.07 -11.74 -14.36
CA LYS A 78 -19.87 -11.98 -13.57
C LYS A 78 -19.80 -13.40 -13.00
N SER A 79 -20.61 -14.34 -13.50
CA SER A 79 -20.57 -15.75 -13.04
C SER A 79 -19.14 -16.31 -13.09
N GLY A 80 -18.68 -16.89 -11.98
CA GLY A 80 -17.33 -17.45 -11.86
C GLY A 80 -16.22 -16.41 -11.71
N LYS A 81 -16.52 -15.10 -11.70
CA LYS A 81 -15.53 -14.06 -11.41
C LYS A 81 -15.04 -14.20 -9.97
N ILE A 82 -13.74 -14.20 -9.77
CA ILE A 82 -13.11 -14.30 -8.44
C ILE A 82 -12.13 -13.14 -8.31
N GLU A 83 -12.28 -12.35 -7.27
CA GLU A 83 -11.44 -11.19 -7.00
C GLU A 83 -11.11 -11.08 -5.51
N ALA A 84 -9.97 -10.49 -5.21
CA ALA A 84 -9.58 -10.05 -3.88
C ALA A 84 -9.02 -8.63 -4.01
N GLN A 85 -8.75 -7.96 -2.89
CA GLN A 85 -8.06 -6.68 -2.94
C GLN A 85 -6.65 -6.88 -3.51
N THR A 86 -6.32 -6.15 -4.58
CA THR A 86 -5.00 -6.25 -5.23
C THR A 86 -4.01 -5.28 -4.58
N PRO A 87 -2.94 -5.78 -3.94
CA PRO A 87 -1.90 -4.93 -3.38
C PRO A 87 -0.99 -4.36 -4.48
N GLY A 88 -0.61 -3.08 -4.34
CA GLY A 88 0.41 -2.44 -5.18
C GLY A 88 1.84 -2.69 -4.65
N GLN A 89 2.78 -1.82 -5.01
CA GLN A 89 4.17 -1.95 -4.52
C GLN A 89 4.34 -1.57 -3.04
N LYS A 90 3.52 -0.64 -2.54
CA LYS A 90 3.50 -0.23 -1.14
C LYS A 90 2.84 -1.29 -0.28
N ILE A 91 3.42 -1.54 0.89
CA ILE A 91 2.89 -2.47 1.89
C ILE A 91 2.05 -1.68 2.88
N LEU A 92 0.74 -1.93 2.87
CA LEU A 92 -0.26 -1.19 3.63
C LEU A 92 -1.16 -2.15 4.39
N LYS A 93 -1.63 -1.72 5.56
CA LYS A 93 -2.70 -2.42 6.27
C LYS A 93 -3.97 -2.38 5.41
N ARG A 94 -4.58 -3.55 5.21
CA ARG A 94 -5.66 -3.74 4.24
C ARG A 94 -6.79 -4.55 4.84
N SER A 95 -8.03 -4.28 4.44
CA SER A 95 -9.19 -5.07 4.85
C SER A 95 -9.36 -6.37 4.06
N GLY A 96 -8.59 -6.55 2.97
CA GLY A 96 -8.60 -7.76 2.17
C GLY A 96 -7.98 -8.98 2.85
N MET A 97 -7.01 -8.78 3.73
CA MET A 97 -6.36 -9.84 4.52
C MET A 97 -5.96 -9.26 5.87
N LEU A 98 -6.40 -9.88 6.96
CA LEU A 98 -6.10 -9.46 8.32
C LEU A 98 -5.80 -10.65 9.20
N VAL A 99 -4.93 -10.46 10.19
CA VAL A 99 -4.88 -11.32 11.36
C VAL A 99 -5.68 -10.68 12.48
N LYS A 100 -6.73 -11.36 12.95
CA LYS A 100 -7.60 -10.87 14.03
C LYS A 100 -7.90 -12.00 15.00
N ALA A 101 -7.68 -11.75 16.29
CA ALA A 101 -7.94 -12.73 17.35
C ALA A 101 -7.36 -14.14 17.05
N LEU A 102 -6.09 -14.21 16.65
CA LEU A 102 -5.38 -15.44 16.27
C LEU A 102 -6.01 -16.20 15.08
N ARG A 103 -6.73 -15.49 14.20
CA ARG A 103 -7.28 -16.04 12.97
C ARG A 103 -6.85 -15.21 11.78
N LEU A 104 -6.64 -15.87 10.65
CA LEU A 104 -6.55 -15.20 9.36
C LEU A 104 -7.97 -14.91 8.88
N GLU A 105 -8.20 -13.73 8.32
CA GLU A 105 -9.45 -13.30 7.72
C GLU A 105 -9.17 -12.75 6.31
N LEU A 106 -9.61 -13.46 5.29
CA LEU A 106 -9.52 -13.08 3.88
C LEU A 106 -10.90 -12.63 3.37
N ILE A 107 -10.96 -11.49 2.70
CA ILE A 107 -12.15 -11.05 1.97
C ILE A 107 -11.97 -11.33 0.48
N MET A 108 -12.94 -12.06 -0.09
CA MET A 108 -13.02 -12.37 -1.51
C MET A 108 -14.36 -11.94 -2.09
N PHE A 109 -14.37 -11.65 -3.39
CA PHE A 109 -15.56 -11.35 -4.16
C PHE A 109 -15.74 -12.44 -5.22
N VAL A 110 -16.89 -13.11 -5.17
CA VAL A 110 -17.15 -14.30 -5.99
C VAL A 110 -18.49 -14.17 -6.70
N GLY A 111 -18.46 -14.25 -8.02
CA GLY A 111 -19.65 -14.16 -8.85
C GLY A 111 -20.41 -15.48 -8.85
N LEU A 112 -21.55 -15.53 -8.18
CA LEU A 112 -22.36 -16.74 -8.12
C LEU A 112 -22.98 -17.07 -9.49
N PRO A 113 -22.82 -18.31 -9.99
CA PRO A 113 -23.34 -18.74 -11.27
C PRO A 113 -24.85 -18.62 -11.43
N ALA A 114 -25.28 -17.93 -12.48
CA ALA A 114 -26.68 -17.88 -12.91
C ALA A 114 -26.78 -17.80 -14.43
N GLN A 115 -27.97 -18.10 -14.96
CA GLN A 115 -28.34 -17.85 -16.35
C GLN A 115 -29.59 -16.97 -16.36
N GLY A 116 -29.39 -15.67 -16.62
CA GLY A 116 -30.44 -14.68 -16.42
C GLY A 116 -30.83 -14.60 -14.95
N ARG A 117 -32.07 -14.97 -14.61
CA ARG A 117 -32.60 -14.98 -13.23
C ARG A 117 -32.58 -16.36 -12.57
N THR A 118 -32.07 -17.39 -13.24
CA THR A 118 -32.05 -18.76 -12.73
C THR A 118 -30.66 -19.10 -12.16
N VAL A 119 -30.61 -19.54 -10.90
CA VAL A 119 -29.36 -19.99 -10.26
C VAL A 119 -28.88 -21.29 -10.91
N LEU A 120 -27.61 -21.36 -11.31
CA LEU A 120 -26.99 -22.57 -11.86
C LEU A 120 -26.38 -23.40 -10.73
N GLY A 121 -27.22 -24.16 -10.00
CA GLY A 121 -26.79 -24.91 -8.80
C GLY A 121 -25.58 -25.83 -9.00
N LYS A 122 -25.49 -26.55 -10.13
CA LYS A 122 -24.34 -27.42 -10.45
C LYS A 122 -23.05 -26.63 -10.64
N GLU A 123 -23.13 -25.45 -11.25
CA GLU A 123 -21.98 -24.56 -11.44
C GLU A 123 -21.58 -23.87 -10.13
N CYS A 124 -22.55 -23.53 -9.27
CA CYS A 124 -22.27 -23.09 -7.90
C CYS A 124 -21.52 -24.19 -7.11
N LEU A 125 -21.97 -25.45 -7.21
CA LEU A 125 -21.27 -26.56 -6.55
C LEU A 125 -19.83 -26.68 -7.05
N LYS A 126 -19.62 -26.69 -8.37
CA LYS A 126 -18.27 -26.70 -8.99
C LYS A 126 -17.39 -25.55 -8.48
N LEU A 127 -17.94 -24.35 -8.40
CA LEU A 127 -17.24 -23.16 -7.89
C LEU A 127 -16.74 -23.39 -6.45
N PHE A 128 -17.61 -23.87 -5.56
CA PHE A 128 -17.28 -24.08 -4.15
C PHE A 128 -16.52 -25.38 -3.86
N SER A 129 -16.58 -26.39 -4.74
CA SER A 129 -15.86 -27.66 -4.56
C SER A 129 -14.48 -27.66 -5.21
N ASP A 130 -14.35 -27.04 -6.38
CA ASP A 130 -13.18 -27.26 -7.25
C ASP A 130 -12.36 -25.98 -7.46
N VAL A 131 -13.01 -24.81 -7.43
CA VAL A 131 -12.36 -23.54 -7.84
C VAL A 131 -11.82 -22.75 -6.66
N LEU A 132 -12.69 -22.43 -5.69
CA LEU A 132 -12.31 -21.58 -4.56
C LEU A 132 -11.38 -22.28 -3.55
N PRO A 133 -11.59 -23.57 -3.18
CA PRO A 133 -10.80 -24.21 -2.14
C PRO A 133 -9.30 -24.25 -2.41
N PRO A 134 -8.82 -24.60 -3.63
CA PRO A 134 -7.40 -24.54 -3.92
C PRO A 134 -6.77 -23.15 -3.76
N ILE A 135 -7.53 -22.07 -3.99
CA ILE A 135 -7.02 -20.70 -3.87
C ILE A 135 -6.69 -20.38 -2.41
N TRP A 136 -7.64 -20.49 -1.49
CA TRP A 136 -7.36 -20.16 -0.09
C TRP A 136 -6.47 -21.21 0.58
N HIS A 137 -6.58 -22.50 0.22
CA HIS A 137 -5.74 -23.53 0.83
C HIS A 137 -4.26 -23.36 0.46
N LYS A 138 -3.94 -23.14 -0.81
CA LYS A 138 -2.53 -22.94 -1.26
C LYS A 138 -1.96 -21.59 -0.84
N SER A 139 -2.83 -20.61 -0.60
CA SER A 139 -2.40 -19.26 -0.21
C SER A 139 -2.17 -19.14 1.29
N LEU A 140 -3.00 -19.78 2.13
CA LEU A 140 -3.10 -19.50 3.57
C LEU A 140 -2.51 -20.58 4.49
N VAL A 141 -1.96 -21.67 3.96
CA VAL A 141 -1.44 -22.78 4.79
C VAL A 141 0.08 -22.91 4.67
N VAL A 142 0.80 -22.79 5.79
CA VAL A 142 2.28 -22.72 5.86
C VAL A 142 3.00 -23.86 5.15
N SER A 143 2.45 -25.07 5.16
CA SER A 143 3.07 -26.22 4.48
C SER A 143 3.15 -26.06 2.96
N LEU A 144 2.41 -25.11 2.39
CA LEU A 144 2.38 -24.79 0.96
C LEU A 144 3.03 -23.42 0.66
N LEU A 145 3.59 -22.76 1.68
CA LEU A 145 4.31 -21.50 1.56
C LEU A 145 5.79 -21.74 1.25
N ASP A 146 6.36 -20.85 0.44
CA ASP A 146 7.81 -20.66 0.45
C ASP A 146 8.17 -19.85 1.70
N LYS A 147 8.71 -20.54 2.70
CA LYS A 147 9.12 -19.93 3.97
C LYS A 147 10.21 -18.87 3.77
N SER A 148 11.04 -19.01 2.74
CA SER A 148 12.09 -18.05 2.44
C SER A 148 11.52 -16.74 1.91
N GLU A 149 10.46 -16.79 1.09
CA GLU A 149 9.77 -15.57 0.61
C GLU A 149 9.10 -14.82 1.76
N LEU A 150 8.46 -15.53 2.69
CA LEU A 150 7.86 -14.90 3.87
C LEU A 150 8.93 -14.29 4.78
N SER A 151 10.05 -14.98 5.00
CA SER A 151 11.18 -14.47 5.79
C SER A 151 11.70 -13.16 5.19
N ARG A 152 11.99 -13.12 3.89
CA ARG A 152 12.47 -11.91 3.21
C ARG A 152 11.47 -10.77 3.27
N ALA A 153 10.16 -11.05 3.16
CA ALA A 153 9.13 -10.03 3.29
C ALA A 153 9.09 -9.42 4.71
N ILE A 154 9.29 -10.23 5.74
CA ILE A 154 9.39 -9.77 7.14
C ILE A 154 10.66 -8.95 7.34
N GLU A 155 11.81 -9.50 6.96
CA GLU A 155 13.13 -8.88 7.09
C GLU A 155 13.18 -7.50 6.41
N THR A 156 12.62 -7.39 5.19
CA THR A 156 12.53 -6.13 4.45
C THR A 156 11.75 -5.06 5.24
N LEU A 157 10.69 -5.48 5.93
CA LEU A 157 9.83 -4.59 6.70
C LEU A 157 10.44 -4.19 8.04
N GLU A 158 11.13 -5.12 8.70
CA GLU A 158 11.92 -4.86 9.91
C GLU A 158 13.08 -3.90 9.63
N ASP A 159 13.79 -4.08 8.50
CA ASP A 159 14.82 -3.15 8.03
C ASP A 159 14.24 -1.75 7.75
N TYR A 160 13.07 -1.67 7.10
CA TYR A 160 12.39 -0.39 6.86
C TYR A 160 11.99 0.30 8.18
N GLN A 161 11.43 -0.45 9.13
CA GLN A 161 11.07 0.09 10.45
C GLN A 161 12.32 0.58 11.20
N PHE A 162 13.42 -0.17 11.11
CA PHE A 162 14.69 0.25 11.70
C PHE A 162 15.20 1.55 11.05
N LEU A 163 15.20 1.63 9.72
CA LEU A 163 15.56 2.85 8.97
C LEU A 163 14.74 4.05 9.43
N GLN A 164 13.42 3.91 9.60
CA GLN A 164 12.58 5.00 10.12
C GLN A 164 13.04 5.46 11.51
N SER A 165 13.39 4.53 12.41
CA SER A 165 13.90 4.87 13.74
C SER A 165 15.23 5.63 13.69
N GLU A 166 16.09 5.30 12.71
CA GLU A 166 17.37 5.97 12.52
C GLU A 166 17.20 7.41 11.99
N LEU A 167 16.14 7.69 11.22
CA LEU A 167 15.85 9.07 10.80
C LEU A 167 15.68 9.99 12.00
N GLU A 168 14.88 9.56 12.99
CA GLU A 168 14.60 10.36 14.17
C GLU A 168 15.85 10.54 15.05
N LYS A 169 16.58 9.45 15.32
CA LYS A 169 17.80 9.47 16.16
C LYS A 169 18.88 10.38 15.58
N ASN A 170 19.06 10.38 14.26
CA ASN A 170 20.15 11.09 13.59
C ASN A 170 19.75 12.48 13.04
N ASN A 171 18.55 12.98 13.37
CA ASN A 171 18.03 14.24 12.84
C ASN A 171 17.96 14.29 11.30
N TRP A 172 17.64 13.16 10.67
CA TRP A 172 17.37 13.07 9.24
C TRP A 172 15.87 13.13 8.97
N VAL A 173 15.52 13.52 7.75
CA VAL A 173 14.14 13.51 7.25
C VAL A 173 13.90 12.38 6.26
N THR A 174 14.96 11.92 5.59
CA THR A 174 14.94 10.86 4.59
C THR A 174 16.30 10.17 4.51
N PHE A 175 16.28 8.86 4.23
CA PHE A 175 17.45 8.09 3.82
C PHE A 175 17.16 7.37 2.50
N VAL A 176 18.06 7.48 1.54
CA VAL A 176 17.99 6.82 0.22
C VAL A 176 19.21 5.91 0.06
N ALA A 177 19.02 4.60 0.12
CA ALA A 177 20.11 3.64 -0.03
C ALA A 177 20.76 3.68 -1.43
N ASN A 178 22.09 3.54 -1.48
CA ASN A 178 22.81 3.22 -2.71
C ASN A 178 22.27 1.91 -3.28
N GLY A 179 22.22 1.78 -4.60
CA GLY A 179 21.63 0.61 -5.24
C GLY A 179 20.14 0.75 -5.56
N SER A 180 19.47 1.80 -5.06
CA SER A 180 18.02 1.99 -5.27
C SER A 180 17.68 2.24 -6.75
N ASN A 181 16.62 1.61 -7.22
CA ASN A 181 16.04 1.82 -8.56
C ASN A 181 14.80 2.72 -8.46
N LEU A 182 15.02 4.02 -8.68
CA LEU A 182 14.00 5.05 -8.51
C LEU A 182 13.02 5.16 -9.70
N PRO A 183 13.47 5.07 -10.98
CA PRO A 183 12.57 5.14 -12.12
C PRO A 183 11.50 4.04 -12.15
N ARG A 184 10.28 4.42 -12.53
CA ARG A 184 9.18 3.47 -12.72
C ARG A 184 9.02 3.12 -14.21
N SER A 185 8.43 1.96 -14.49
CA SER A 185 8.32 1.41 -15.84
C SER A 185 7.51 2.30 -16.80
N SER A 186 6.53 3.06 -16.30
CA SER A 186 5.85 4.12 -17.04
C SER A 186 5.19 5.12 -16.10
N GLY A 187 4.65 6.22 -16.64
CA GLY A 187 3.87 7.19 -15.84
C GLY A 187 2.56 6.63 -15.26
N ALA A 188 2.08 5.49 -15.76
CA ALA A 188 0.86 4.83 -15.30
C ALA A 188 1.12 3.56 -14.47
N SER A 189 2.37 3.15 -14.31
CA SER A 189 2.76 1.94 -13.58
C SER A 189 3.67 2.29 -12.43
N ASP A 190 3.36 1.76 -11.25
CA ASP A 190 4.21 1.90 -10.08
C ASP A 190 5.27 0.81 -10.01
N THR A 191 5.48 -0.07 -11.00
CA THR A 191 6.56 -1.09 -10.98
C THR A 191 7.92 -0.51 -11.40
N PRO A 192 9.06 -1.08 -10.96
CA PRO A 192 10.38 -0.52 -11.29
C PRO A 192 10.70 -0.67 -12.77
N LEU A 193 11.49 0.26 -13.30
CA LEU A 193 12.09 0.12 -14.62
C LEU A 193 13.29 -0.84 -14.53
N LEU A 194 13.11 -2.10 -14.91
CA LEU A 194 14.14 -3.15 -14.74
C LEU A 194 15.44 -2.87 -15.52
N ASP A 195 15.34 -2.27 -16.71
CA ASP A 195 16.49 -1.93 -17.56
C ASP A 195 17.00 -0.50 -17.34
N ALA A 196 16.75 0.08 -16.16
CA ALA A 196 17.22 1.42 -15.83
C ALA A 196 18.75 1.46 -15.87
N ARG A 197 19.29 2.29 -16.77
CA ARG A 197 20.75 2.49 -16.91
C ARG A 197 21.39 3.19 -15.71
N THR A 198 20.59 3.78 -14.83
CA THR A 198 21.06 4.58 -13.70
C THR A 198 20.49 4.05 -12.40
N ILE A 199 21.38 3.59 -11.54
CA ILE A 199 21.10 3.20 -10.16
C ILE A 199 21.48 4.38 -9.25
N PHE A 200 20.76 4.58 -8.15
CA PHE A 200 21.05 5.68 -7.24
C PHE A 200 22.38 5.46 -6.50
N GLU A 201 23.19 6.52 -6.43
CA GLU A 201 24.41 6.60 -5.63
C GLU A 201 24.45 7.93 -4.88
N ALA A 202 24.75 7.86 -3.59
CA ALA A 202 24.78 9.01 -2.69
C ALA A 202 26.01 9.89 -2.95
N PRO A 203 25.83 11.22 -3.01
CA PRO A 203 26.96 12.14 -3.10
C PRO A 203 27.77 12.12 -1.80
N GLU A 204 29.10 12.26 -1.91
CA GLU A 204 30.04 12.15 -0.76
C GLU A 204 29.63 13.00 0.45
N GLY A 205 29.17 14.23 0.25
CA GLY A 205 28.79 15.14 1.33
C GLY A 205 27.55 14.71 2.14
N LEU A 206 26.71 13.84 1.58
CA LEU A 206 25.49 13.32 2.23
C LEU A 206 25.54 11.80 2.47
N LYS A 207 26.66 11.16 2.12
CA LYS A 207 26.84 9.72 2.27
C LYS A 207 26.93 9.36 3.75
N LYS A 208 26.09 8.43 4.18
CA LYS A 208 26.07 7.83 5.52
C LYS A 208 25.96 6.32 5.41
N THR A 209 26.49 5.65 6.42
CA THR A 209 26.39 4.20 6.55
C THR A 209 25.50 3.87 7.74
N ILE A 210 24.59 2.90 7.56
CA ILE A 210 23.73 2.35 8.59
C ILE A 210 23.91 0.83 8.60
N GLU A 211 23.86 0.21 9.77
CA GLU A 211 23.80 -1.24 9.91
C GLU A 211 22.36 -1.66 10.15
N LEU A 212 21.74 -2.30 9.15
CA LEU A 212 20.38 -2.81 9.20
C LEU A 212 20.37 -4.21 9.82
N PRO A 213 19.32 -4.57 10.58
CA PRO A 213 19.25 -5.84 11.29
C PRO A 213 19.31 -7.06 10.36
N HIS A 214 18.84 -6.95 9.10
CA HIS A 214 18.81 -8.07 8.16
C HIS A 214 19.67 -7.84 6.93
N ALA A 215 19.53 -6.69 6.24
CA ALA A 215 20.36 -6.38 5.06
C ALA A 215 21.82 -5.99 5.40
N GLY A 216 22.16 -5.85 6.68
CA GLY A 216 23.51 -5.54 7.13
C GLY A 216 23.93 -4.11 6.80
N LYS A 217 25.22 -3.91 6.49
CA LYS A 217 25.79 -2.58 6.25
C LYS A 217 25.30 -2.00 4.93
N VAL A 218 24.56 -0.90 4.99
CA VAL A 218 24.03 -0.16 3.84
C VAL A 218 24.56 1.27 3.84
N GLU A 219 25.04 1.71 2.69
CA GLU A 219 25.41 3.11 2.45
C GLU A 219 24.32 3.82 1.66
N GLY A 220 24.15 5.11 1.90
CA GLY A 220 23.12 5.89 1.21
C GLY A 220 23.19 7.38 1.53
N MET A 221 22.27 8.12 0.92
CA MET A 221 22.13 9.56 1.11
C MET A 221 21.20 9.82 2.28
N ALA A 222 21.72 10.47 3.33
CA ALA A 222 20.91 10.95 4.44
C ALA A 222 20.63 12.45 4.26
N ILE A 223 19.35 12.82 4.19
CA ILE A 223 18.93 14.22 4.10
C ILE A 223 18.66 14.73 5.53
N PRO A 224 19.40 15.75 6.02
CA PRO A 224 19.19 16.31 7.35
C PRO A 224 17.93 17.17 7.41
N LYS A 225 17.45 17.47 8.62
CA LYS A 225 16.44 18.52 8.84
C LYS A 225 16.93 19.86 8.30
N GLY A 226 16.05 20.62 7.64
CA GLY A 226 16.36 21.91 7.05
C GLY A 226 15.77 22.04 5.65
N ILE A 227 16.30 22.96 4.86
CA ILE A 227 15.92 23.17 3.47
C ILE A 227 16.91 22.41 2.58
N THR A 228 16.42 21.47 1.79
CA THR A 228 17.20 20.73 0.79
C THR A 228 16.68 21.06 -0.60
N LEU A 229 17.55 21.49 -1.50
CA LEU A 229 17.22 21.78 -2.89
C LEU A 229 17.73 20.67 -3.80
N ILE A 230 16.83 20.08 -4.60
CA ILE A 230 17.18 19.11 -5.64
C ILE A 230 17.21 19.85 -6.97
N VAL A 231 18.41 20.19 -7.45
CA VAL A 231 18.63 21.00 -8.66
C VAL A 231 19.15 20.18 -9.83
N GLY A 232 19.01 20.70 -11.05
CA GLY A 232 19.45 20.02 -12.28
C GLY A 232 18.56 20.31 -13.49
N GLY A 233 19.00 19.88 -14.68
CA GLY A 233 18.28 20.07 -15.94
C GLY A 233 16.91 19.36 -16.00
N GLY A 234 16.08 19.73 -16.97
CA GLY A 234 14.85 19.00 -17.29
C GLY A 234 15.18 17.54 -17.64
N PHE A 235 14.37 16.59 -17.20
CA PHE A 235 14.57 15.14 -17.40
C PHE A 235 15.82 14.51 -16.76
N HIS A 236 16.53 15.20 -15.87
CA HIS A 236 17.70 14.67 -15.15
C HIS A 236 17.34 13.90 -13.85
N GLY A 237 16.09 13.47 -13.68
CA GLY A 237 15.69 12.61 -12.55
C GLY A 237 15.30 13.32 -11.25
N LYS A 238 15.21 14.66 -11.20
CA LYS A 238 14.80 15.43 -10.00
C LYS A 238 13.46 14.96 -9.41
N SER A 239 12.40 15.01 -10.22
CA SER A 239 11.07 14.58 -9.78
C SER A 239 11.00 13.07 -9.55
N THR A 240 11.87 12.27 -10.18
CA THR A 240 11.99 10.83 -9.89
C THR A 240 12.49 10.60 -8.47
N LEU A 241 13.56 11.30 -8.07
CA LEU A 241 14.06 11.26 -6.70
C LEU A 241 13.01 11.76 -5.70
N LEU A 242 12.41 12.93 -5.96
CA LEU A 242 11.39 13.50 -5.07
C LEU A 242 10.18 12.57 -4.91
N ARG A 243 9.74 11.88 -5.97
CA ARG A 243 8.66 10.89 -5.88
C ARG A 243 9.05 9.67 -5.07
N ALA A 244 10.28 9.16 -5.21
CA ALA A 244 10.76 8.06 -4.38
C ALA A 244 10.79 8.45 -2.88
N ILE A 245 11.24 9.67 -2.57
CA ILE A 245 11.22 10.24 -1.22
C ILE A 245 9.78 10.36 -0.70
N GLN A 246 8.86 10.87 -1.52
CA GLN A 246 7.44 11.00 -1.18
C GLN A 246 6.81 9.64 -0.87
N ASP A 247 7.07 8.62 -1.69
CA ASP A 247 6.46 7.31 -1.55
C ASP A 247 7.05 6.50 -0.39
N ALA A 248 8.29 6.79 0.00
CA ALA A 248 9.01 6.14 1.09
C ALA A 248 8.51 6.46 2.51
N VAL A 249 7.40 7.21 2.64
CA VAL A 249 6.60 7.22 3.88
C VAL A 249 5.93 5.87 4.14
N TYR A 250 5.86 5.00 3.12
CA TYR A 250 5.41 3.62 3.23
C TYR A 250 6.55 2.63 2.89
N PRO A 251 6.56 1.45 3.51
CA PRO A 251 7.43 0.35 3.08
C PRO A 251 7.04 -0.13 1.69
N HIS A 252 8.02 -0.61 0.94
CA HIS A 252 7.83 -1.22 -0.38
C HIS A 252 8.21 -2.71 -0.34
N VAL A 253 7.65 -3.48 -1.28
CA VAL A 253 8.01 -4.89 -1.46
C VAL A 253 9.48 -5.06 -1.84
N GLU A 254 10.03 -6.22 -1.49
CA GLU A 254 11.32 -6.68 -2.01
C GLU A 254 11.33 -6.60 -3.55
N GLY A 255 12.43 -6.08 -4.12
CA GLY A 255 12.60 -5.91 -5.56
C GLY A 255 11.87 -4.70 -6.15
N ASP A 256 11.23 -3.86 -5.35
CA ASP A 256 10.63 -2.60 -5.81
C ASP A 256 11.67 -1.56 -6.28
N GLY A 257 12.89 -1.65 -5.75
CA GLY A 257 13.95 -0.66 -5.93
C GLY A 257 13.91 0.49 -4.94
N ARG A 258 12.85 0.61 -4.13
CA ARG A 258 12.67 1.66 -3.10
C ARG A 258 12.49 1.08 -1.69
N GLU A 259 12.63 -0.23 -1.52
CA GLU A 259 12.41 -0.93 -0.24
C GLU A 259 13.38 -0.52 0.87
N ARG A 260 14.56 0.02 0.52
CA ARG A 260 15.55 0.59 1.46
C ARG A 260 15.60 2.11 1.43
N ILE A 261 14.46 2.74 1.13
CA ILE A 261 14.26 4.18 1.25
C ILE A 261 13.25 4.41 2.37
N ALA A 262 13.57 5.31 3.29
CA ALA A 262 12.65 5.72 4.35
C ALA A 262 12.57 7.25 4.39
N THR A 263 11.35 7.75 4.56
CA THR A 263 11.05 9.16 4.80
C THR A 263 10.19 9.28 6.04
N LEU A 264 10.27 10.41 6.75
CA LEU A 264 9.42 10.67 7.92
C LEU A 264 7.94 10.38 7.61
N PRO A 265 7.23 9.59 8.45
CA PRO A 265 5.84 9.22 8.19
C PRO A 265 4.87 10.39 8.03
N SER A 266 5.23 11.55 8.58
CA SER A 266 4.44 12.80 8.51
C SER A 266 4.71 13.63 7.25
N ALA A 267 5.53 13.15 6.31
CA ALA A 267 5.89 13.94 5.13
C ALA A 267 4.69 14.15 4.20
N VAL A 268 4.50 15.38 3.72
CA VAL A 268 3.38 15.76 2.84
C VAL A 268 3.91 16.40 1.58
N LYS A 269 3.44 15.95 0.41
CA LYS A 269 3.69 16.64 -0.84
C LYS A 269 2.74 17.83 -0.99
N ILE A 270 3.32 19.00 -1.12
CA ILE A 270 2.63 20.26 -1.34
C ILE A 270 2.59 20.55 -2.83
N ARG A 271 1.41 20.92 -3.34
CA ARG A 271 1.19 21.37 -4.71
C ARG A 271 0.04 22.36 -4.77
N ALA A 272 -0.02 23.13 -5.85
CA ALA A 272 -1.21 23.91 -6.17
C ALA A 272 -2.39 22.97 -6.53
N GLU A 273 -3.58 23.32 -6.06
CA GLU A 273 -4.83 22.60 -6.24
C GLU A 273 -5.92 23.60 -6.64
N ASP A 274 -5.77 24.18 -7.83
CA ASP A 274 -6.63 25.24 -8.34
C ASP A 274 -8.11 24.81 -8.35
N GLY A 275 -8.98 25.69 -7.86
CA GLY A 275 -10.42 25.46 -7.76
C GLY A 275 -10.88 24.69 -6.52
N ARG A 276 -9.99 24.22 -5.63
CA ARG A 276 -10.43 23.53 -4.40
C ARG A 276 -11.17 24.48 -3.44
N SER A 277 -12.09 23.91 -2.66
CA SER A 277 -12.70 24.62 -1.55
C SER A 277 -11.78 24.66 -0.33
N VAL A 278 -11.95 25.70 0.47
CA VAL A 278 -11.20 25.96 1.70
C VAL A 278 -12.19 26.44 2.76
N ARG A 279 -12.04 25.96 3.99
CA ARG A 279 -12.95 26.31 5.08
C ARG A 279 -12.19 26.68 6.35
N ALA A 280 -12.36 27.93 6.77
CA ALA A 280 -11.90 28.46 8.05
C ALA A 280 -10.41 28.23 8.34
N VAL A 281 -9.54 28.46 7.35
CA VAL A 281 -8.08 28.35 7.49
C VAL A 281 -7.47 29.72 7.76
N ASN A 282 -6.50 29.80 8.67
CA ASN A 282 -5.76 31.04 8.95
C ASN A 282 -4.61 31.23 7.95
N LEU A 283 -4.85 32.00 6.89
CA LEU A 283 -3.89 32.31 5.83
C LEU A 283 -2.98 33.51 6.10
N SER A 284 -3.11 34.17 7.25
CA SER A 284 -2.41 35.43 7.54
C SER A 284 -0.88 35.38 7.40
N ALA A 285 -0.27 34.20 7.58
CA ALA A 285 1.16 33.97 7.41
C ALA A 285 1.64 34.07 5.94
N PHE A 286 0.75 33.88 4.97
CA PHE A 286 1.06 33.93 3.54
C PHE A 286 0.43 35.13 2.84
N MET A 287 -0.77 35.53 3.27
CA MET A 287 -1.58 36.55 2.60
C MET A 287 -2.25 37.46 3.63
N THR A 288 -2.02 38.76 3.51
CA THR A 288 -2.60 39.77 4.40
C THR A 288 -3.85 40.43 3.80
N ASN A 289 -3.78 40.86 2.54
CA ASN A 289 -4.87 41.55 1.86
C ASN A 289 -5.29 40.79 0.59
N LEU A 290 -6.55 40.34 0.54
CA LEU A 290 -7.15 39.75 -0.64
C LEU A 290 -8.38 40.57 -1.09
N PRO A 291 -8.57 40.83 -2.40
CA PRO A 291 -9.70 41.59 -2.89
C PRO A 291 -11.04 40.96 -2.47
N GLY A 292 -11.92 41.75 -1.84
CA GLY A 292 -13.25 41.31 -1.42
C GLY A 292 -13.26 40.36 -0.21
N ILE A 293 -12.12 40.15 0.47
CA ILE A 293 -12.01 39.29 1.65
C ILE A 293 -11.64 40.13 2.86
N ASN A 294 -12.55 40.19 3.83
CA ASN A 294 -12.42 41.04 5.02
C ASN A 294 -11.36 40.55 6.00
N SER A 295 -11.02 39.25 6.00
CA SER A 295 -10.00 38.67 6.88
C SER A 295 -9.43 37.37 6.31
N THR A 296 -8.11 37.22 6.40
CA THR A 296 -7.40 35.99 6.05
C THR A 296 -7.22 35.06 7.25
N GLU A 297 -7.58 35.48 8.48
CA GLU A 297 -7.47 34.65 9.69
C GLU A 297 -8.48 33.50 9.74
N LYS A 298 -9.59 33.64 9.02
CA LYS A 298 -10.64 32.62 8.90
C LYS A 298 -11.09 32.50 7.45
N PHE A 299 -10.12 32.36 6.56
CA PHE A 299 -10.35 32.33 5.13
C PHE A 299 -11.23 31.14 4.72
N SER A 300 -12.22 31.38 3.87
CA SER A 300 -13.06 30.36 3.27
C SER A 300 -13.36 30.73 1.82
N THR A 301 -13.34 29.75 0.92
CA THR A 301 -13.75 29.92 -0.48
C THR A 301 -14.24 28.59 -1.05
N GLN A 302 -15.07 28.63 -2.08
CA GLN A 302 -15.43 27.44 -2.87
C GLN A 302 -14.51 27.23 -4.08
N SER A 303 -13.65 28.22 -4.39
CA SER A 303 -12.74 28.19 -5.53
C SER A 303 -11.48 28.99 -5.19
N ALA A 304 -10.46 28.31 -4.65
CA ALA A 304 -9.16 28.91 -4.37
C ALA A 304 -8.30 28.95 -5.63
N SER A 305 -7.56 30.06 -5.85
CA SER A 305 -6.54 30.12 -6.90
C SER A 305 -5.36 29.17 -6.60
N GLY A 306 -4.53 28.89 -7.60
CA GLY A 306 -3.33 28.06 -7.44
C GLY A 306 -2.41 28.45 -6.27
N SER A 307 -2.08 29.74 -6.11
CA SER A 307 -1.24 30.20 -4.99
C SER A 307 -1.95 30.11 -3.63
N THR A 308 -3.23 30.45 -3.57
CA THR A 308 -4.04 30.37 -2.36
C THR A 308 -4.19 28.92 -1.90
N SER A 309 -4.52 28.01 -2.81
CA SER A 309 -4.66 26.58 -2.52
C SER A 309 -3.35 25.97 -2.03
N GLN A 310 -2.20 26.36 -2.60
CA GLN A 310 -0.90 25.89 -2.16
C GLN A 310 -0.54 26.40 -0.75
N ALA A 311 -0.80 27.67 -0.44
CA ALA A 311 -0.59 28.22 0.90
C ALA A 311 -1.48 27.53 1.94
N VAL A 312 -2.74 27.27 1.60
CA VAL A 312 -3.66 26.49 2.44
C VAL A 312 -3.14 25.06 2.64
N ASN A 313 -2.68 24.40 1.58
CA ASN A 313 -2.14 23.03 1.65
C ASN A 313 -0.96 22.96 2.64
N ILE A 314 -0.07 23.96 2.64
CA ILE A 314 1.03 24.05 3.63
C ILE A 314 0.47 24.16 5.05
N LEU A 315 -0.48 25.06 5.29
CA LEU A 315 -1.04 25.30 6.63
C LEU A 315 -1.80 24.09 7.15
N GLU A 316 -2.61 23.44 6.31
CA GLU A 316 -3.32 22.21 6.67
C GLU A 316 -2.35 21.06 6.95
N ALA A 317 -1.26 20.94 6.18
CA ALA A 317 -0.22 19.94 6.44
C ALA A 317 0.47 20.19 7.79
N LEU A 318 0.77 21.45 8.12
CA LEU A 318 1.33 21.83 9.42
C LEU A 318 0.36 21.56 10.57
N GLU A 319 -0.92 21.91 10.40
CA GLU A 319 -1.99 21.63 11.37
C GLU A 319 -2.15 20.12 11.61
N ALA A 320 -2.03 19.31 10.55
CA ALA A 320 -2.03 17.84 10.63
C ALA A 320 -0.73 17.24 11.22
N GLY A 321 0.24 18.07 11.62
CA GLY A 321 1.47 17.63 12.27
C GLY A 321 2.61 17.24 11.32
N SER A 322 2.60 17.72 10.08
CA SER A 322 3.68 17.44 9.13
C SER A 322 5.02 18.02 9.61
N LYS A 323 6.06 17.19 9.60
CA LYS A 323 7.46 17.58 9.90
C LYS A 323 8.34 17.70 8.64
N LEU A 324 7.80 17.43 7.46
CA LEU A 324 8.53 17.49 6.19
C LEU A 324 7.55 17.84 5.06
N LEU A 325 7.81 18.96 4.38
CA LEU A 325 7.07 19.39 3.20
C LEU A 325 7.91 19.09 1.96
N LEU A 326 7.31 18.41 0.98
CA LEU A 326 7.94 18.04 -0.29
C LEU A 326 7.32 18.88 -1.41
N MET A 327 8.14 19.64 -2.15
CA MET A 327 7.69 20.55 -3.19
C MET A 327 8.41 20.25 -4.51
N ASP A 328 7.66 20.26 -5.60
CA ASP A 328 8.13 20.10 -6.98
C ASP A 328 7.71 21.40 -7.69
N GLU A 329 8.68 22.15 -8.23
CA GLU A 329 8.46 23.39 -8.98
C GLU A 329 7.90 23.09 -10.38
#